data_AF-A0A1Y1YBD4-F1
#
_entry.id   AF-A0A1Y1YBD4-F1
#
_cell.length_a   1.000
_cell.length_b   1.000
_cell.length_c   1.000
_cell.angle_alpha   90.00
_cell.angle_beta   90.00
_cell.angle_gamma   90.00
#
_symmetry.space_group_name_H-M   'P 1'
#
loop_
_entity.id
_entity.type
_entity.pdbx_description
1 polymer ?
#
loop_
_entity_poly.entity_id
_entity_poly.type
_entity_poly.pdbx_seq_one_letter_code
_entity_poly.pdbx_strand_id
1 'polypeptide(L)'
;IQLPEIPSDESDNEDDKPDVPEWAQSPNLKRALMEQSKINPEAIFGKIPAVNMEELFGRKSSRYKLRQSSVWQGVDKLTHQEEMEYEKRMGWR
;
A
#
# COMPACT_ATOMS: atom_id res chain seq x y z
N ILE A 1 4.15 10.49 -24.68
CA ILE A 1 2.90 9.80 -24.29
C ILE A 1 2.12 10.81 -23.46
N GLN A 2 0.96 11.27 -23.93
CA GLN A 2 0.09 12.12 -23.12
C GLN A 2 -0.71 11.19 -22.20
N LEU A 3 -0.61 11.41 -20.89
CA LEU A 3 -1.42 10.69 -19.92
C LEU A 3 -2.87 11.19 -20.03
N PRO A 4 -3.88 10.32 -19.92
CA PRO A 4 -5.26 10.74 -19.86
C PRO A 4 -5.49 11.67 -18.66
N GLU A 5 -6.44 12.60 -18.80
CA GLU A 5 -6.87 13.44 -17.69
C GLU A 5 -7.50 12.57 -16.59
N ILE A 6 -7.13 12.85 -15.34
CA ILE A 6 -7.68 12.16 -14.18
C ILE A 6 -9.08 12.74 -13.94
N PRO A 7 -10.15 11.92 -13.89
CA PRO A 7 -11.46 12.41 -13.51
C PRO A 7 -11.39 12.94 -12.07
N SER A 8 -11.60 14.23 -11.90
CA SER A 8 -11.56 14.90 -10.60
C SER A 8 -12.88 14.64 -9.86
N ASP A 9 -12.81 14.05 -8.68
CA ASP A 9 -13.94 13.73 -7.78
C ASP A 9 -14.45 14.98 -7.01
N GLU A 10 -14.18 16.20 -7.49
CA GLU A 10 -14.57 17.45 -6.82
C GLU A 10 -16.00 17.89 -7.19
N SER A 11 -16.92 16.94 -7.36
CA SER A 11 -18.36 17.24 -7.41
C SER A 11 -19.00 16.79 -6.10
N ASP A 12 -19.48 17.75 -5.30
CA ASP A 12 -20.22 17.52 -4.04
C ASP A 12 -21.65 16.99 -4.28
N ASN A 13 -21.97 16.60 -5.53
CA ASN A 13 -23.22 15.94 -5.87
C ASN A 13 -23.04 14.43 -5.75
N GLU A 14 -23.79 13.77 -4.85
CA GLU A 14 -23.75 12.32 -4.67
C GLU A 14 -24.10 11.51 -5.94
N ASP A 15 -24.72 12.17 -6.93
CA ASP A 15 -25.06 11.64 -8.25
C ASP A 15 -23.93 11.75 -9.29
N ASP A 16 -22.92 12.62 -9.06
CA ASP A 16 -21.75 12.80 -9.94
C ASP A 16 -20.57 11.93 -9.47
N LYS A 17 -20.80 10.62 -9.29
CA LYS A 17 -19.67 9.71 -9.07
C LYS A 17 -18.91 9.56 -10.38
N PRO A 18 -17.58 9.76 -10.39
CA PRO A 18 -16.80 9.57 -11.60
C PRO A 18 -16.96 8.13 -12.11
N ASP A 19 -17.11 7.99 -13.44
CA ASP A 19 -17.22 6.69 -14.08
C ASP A 19 -16.01 5.81 -13.70
N VAL A 20 -16.29 4.65 -13.10
CA VAL A 20 -15.24 3.69 -12.73
C VAL A 20 -14.58 3.20 -14.03
N PRO A 21 -13.25 3.28 -14.18
CA PRO A 21 -12.60 2.89 -15.41
C PRO A 21 -12.72 1.37 -15.65
N GLU A 22 -12.73 0.94 -16.92
CA GLU A 22 -12.96 -0.47 -17.31
C GLU A 22 -12.00 -1.47 -16.64
N TRP A 23 -10.76 -1.07 -16.33
CA TRP A 23 -9.78 -1.93 -15.65
C TRP A 23 -10.17 -2.23 -14.19
N ALA A 24 -10.92 -1.32 -13.55
CA ALA A 24 -11.40 -1.43 -12.19
C ALA A 24 -12.81 -2.06 -12.11
N GLN A 25 -13.37 -2.50 -13.24
CA GLN A 25 -14.66 -3.19 -13.31
C GLN A 25 -14.49 -4.70 -13.51
N SER A 26 -15.49 -5.49 -13.08
CA SER A 26 -15.56 -6.93 -13.40
C SER A 26 -15.92 -7.10 -14.89
N PRO A 27 -15.28 -8.02 -15.65
CA PRO A 27 -14.37 -9.09 -15.21
C PRO A 27 -12.88 -8.71 -15.20
N ASN A 28 -12.51 -7.53 -15.70
CA ASN A 28 -11.12 -7.11 -15.87
C ASN A 28 -10.36 -7.04 -14.53
N LEU A 29 -10.97 -6.43 -13.52
CA LEU A 29 -10.41 -6.34 -12.17
C LEU A 29 -10.11 -7.73 -11.59
N LYS A 30 -11.05 -8.68 -11.75
CA LYS A 30 -10.87 -10.06 -11.25
C LYS A 30 -9.68 -10.73 -11.93
N ARG A 31 -9.54 -10.57 -13.25
CA ARG A 31 -8.39 -11.08 -14.01
C ARG A 31 -7.09 -10.46 -13.52
N ALA A 32 -7.05 -9.14 -13.39
CA ALA A 32 -5.86 -8.40 -12.91
C ALA A 32 -5.45 -8.85 -11.50
N LEU A 33 -6.39 -8.99 -10.57
CA LEU A 33 -6.10 -9.45 -9.20
C LEU A 33 -5.56 -10.90 -9.17
N MET A 34 -6.08 -11.79 -10.02
CA MET A 34 -5.57 -13.15 -10.14
C MET A 34 -4.13 -13.18 -10.66
N GLU A 35 -3.80 -12.31 -11.61
CA GLU A 35 -2.43 -12.15 -12.14
C GLU A 35 -1.51 -11.54 -11.08
N GLN A 36 -1.93 -10.45 -10.42
CA GLN A 36 -1.16 -9.72 -9.40
C GLN A 36 -0.88 -10.57 -8.14
N SER A 37 -1.77 -11.49 -7.77
CA SER A 37 -1.61 -12.33 -6.57
C SER A 37 -0.34 -13.20 -6.55
N LYS A 38 0.33 -13.36 -7.70
CA LYS A 38 1.55 -14.17 -7.85
C LYS A 38 2.83 -13.34 -7.87
N ILE A 39 2.75 -12.02 -7.82
CA ILE A 39 3.87 -11.10 -8.02
C ILE A 39 4.39 -10.61 -6.67
N ASN A 40 5.68 -10.81 -6.38
CA ASN A 40 6.28 -10.34 -5.12
C ASN A 40 6.24 -8.80 -5.02
N PRO A 41 5.48 -8.21 -4.07
CA PRO A 41 5.41 -6.75 -3.91
C PRO A 41 6.75 -6.16 -3.44
N GLU A 42 7.54 -6.88 -2.66
CA GLU A 42 8.84 -6.40 -2.18
C GLU A 42 9.85 -6.25 -3.32
N ALA A 43 9.76 -7.09 -4.35
CA ALA A 43 10.60 -6.96 -5.55
C ALA A 43 10.28 -5.70 -6.39
N ILE A 44 9.06 -5.18 -6.28
CA ILE A 44 8.59 -4.00 -7.03
C ILE A 44 8.79 -2.72 -6.23
N PHE A 45 8.33 -2.72 -4.98
CA PHE A 45 8.28 -1.52 -4.13
C PHE A 45 9.44 -1.42 -3.14
N GLY A 46 10.16 -2.52 -2.92
CA GLY A 46 11.17 -2.63 -1.87
C GLY A 46 10.57 -2.79 -0.47
N LYS A 47 11.44 -2.78 0.54
CA LYS A 47 11.04 -2.79 1.95
C LYS A 47 10.36 -1.47 2.32
N ILE A 48 9.21 -1.56 2.99
CA ILE A 48 8.47 -0.38 3.46
C ILE A 48 9.30 0.30 4.57
N PRO A 49 9.73 1.56 4.38
CA PRO A 49 10.49 2.27 5.40
C PRO A 49 9.60 2.67 6.58
N ALA A 50 10.22 2.90 7.73
CA ALA A 50 9.51 3.45 8.88
C ALA A 50 9.01 4.87 8.57
N VAL A 51 7.78 5.17 8.99
CA VAL A 51 7.16 6.48 8.79
C VAL A 51 7.85 7.53 9.65
N ASN A 52 8.38 8.57 9.03
CA ASN A 52 8.91 9.75 9.71
C ASN A 52 7.87 10.88 9.74
N MET A 53 7.20 11.03 10.88
CA MET A 53 6.15 12.04 11.04
C MET A 53 6.70 13.47 11.04
N GLU A 54 7.94 13.70 11.47
CA GLU A 54 8.53 15.05 11.43
C GLU A 54 8.80 15.50 10.00
N GLU A 55 9.26 14.58 9.15
CA GLU A 55 9.48 14.81 7.72
C GLU A 55 8.16 15.04 6.98
N LEU A 56 7.15 14.20 7.22
CA LEU A 56 5.84 14.32 6.57
C LEU A 56 5.12 15.65 6.90
N PHE A 57 5.23 16.13 8.13
CA PHE A 57 4.50 17.31 8.59
C PHE A 57 5.37 18.58 8.73
N GLY A 58 6.67 18.48 8.47
CA GLY A 58 7.63 19.59 8.56
C GLY A 58 7.72 20.24 9.95
N ARG A 59 7.26 19.58 11.01
CA ARG A 59 7.20 20.13 12.37
C ARG A 59 7.45 19.08 13.42
N LYS A 60 8.00 19.53 14.55
CA LYS A 60 8.18 18.69 15.74
C LYS A 60 6.92 18.70 16.58
N SER A 61 6.52 17.54 17.11
CA SER A 61 5.38 17.40 18.02
C SER A 61 5.60 16.25 18.97
N SER A 62 5.26 16.42 20.25
CA SER A 62 5.31 15.34 21.25
C SER A 62 4.42 14.15 20.86
N ARG A 63 3.38 14.39 20.06
CA ARG A 63 2.47 13.35 19.54
C ARG A 63 3.10 12.46 18.48
N TYR A 64 4.21 12.88 17.87
CA TYR A 64 4.93 12.11 16.84
C TYR A 64 5.93 11.10 17.42
N LYS A 65 6.10 11.07 18.75
CA LYS A 65 6.91 10.08 19.42
C LYS A 65 6.27 8.69 19.32
N LEU A 66 7.11 7.69 19.08
CA LEU A 66 6.70 6.28 19.03
C LEU A 66 6.01 5.87 20.33
N ARG A 67 4.84 5.23 20.21
CA ARG A 67 4.11 4.66 21.35
C ARG A 67 4.70 3.29 21.69
N GLN A 68 5.20 3.12 22.91
CA GLN A 68 5.91 1.89 23.29
C GLN A 68 5.06 0.61 23.16
N SER A 69 3.74 0.70 23.36
CA SER A 69 2.83 -0.46 23.35
C SER A 69 2.29 -0.87 21.98
N SER A 70 2.58 -0.08 20.93
CA SER A 70 1.99 -0.29 19.59
C SER A 70 3.06 -0.41 18.51
N VAL A 71 4.33 -0.53 18.93
CA VAL A 71 5.45 -0.66 18.02
C VAL A 71 6.15 -1.97 18.32
N TRP A 72 6.10 -2.86 17.34
CA TRP A 72 6.82 -4.12 17.32
C TRP A 72 8.32 -3.81 17.17
N GLN A 73 9.04 -3.67 18.30
CA GLN A 73 10.49 -3.40 18.35
C GLN A 73 11.21 -4.48 19.17
N GLY A 74 12.52 -4.61 18.95
CA GLY A 74 13.34 -5.56 19.70
C GLY A 74 12.96 -7.00 19.37
N VAL A 75 12.53 -7.75 20.40
CA VAL A 75 12.14 -9.16 20.29
C VAL A 75 10.86 -9.38 19.49
N ASP A 76 10.01 -8.36 19.42
CA ASP A 76 8.73 -8.38 18.71
C ASP A 76 8.88 -8.00 17.23
N LYS A 77 10.10 -7.65 16.78
CA LYS A 77 10.34 -7.32 15.39
C LYS A 77 10.28 -8.58 14.53
N LEU A 78 9.70 -8.44 13.33
CA LEU A 78 9.73 -9.47 12.30
C LEU A 78 11.17 -9.98 12.07
N THR A 79 11.34 -11.28 12.21
CA THR A 79 12.60 -11.98 12.05
C THR A 79 12.80 -12.42 10.60
N HIS A 80 14.04 -12.66 10.23
CA HIS A 80 14.36 -13.15 8.88
C HIS A 80 13.75 -14.53 8.59
N GLN A 81 13.56 -15.37 9.61
CA GLN A 81 12.91 -16.66 9.45
C GLN A 81 11.43 -16.50 9.09
N GLU A 82 10.73 -15.58 9.74
CA GLU A 82 9.32 -15.28 9.44
C GLU A 82 9.16 -14.66 8.04
N GLU A 83 10.08 -13.78 7.62
CA GLU A 83 10.13 -13.25 6.24
C GLU A 83 10.24 -14.40 5.22
N MET A 84 11.19 -15.32 5.42
CA MET A 84 11.42 -16.47 4.52
C MET A 84 10.23 -17.44 4.48
N GLU A 85 9.61 -17.72 5.63
CA GLU A 85 8.41 -18.56 5.71
C GLU A 85 7.22 -17.91 5.00
N TYR A 86 7.06 -16.59 5.15
CA TYR A 86 6.05 -15.83 4.44
C TYR A 86 6.23 -15.91 2.93
N GLU A 87 7.44 -15.65 2.42
CA GLU A 87 7.75 -15.74 0.99
C GLU A 87 7.45 -17.14 0.43
N LYS A 88 7.87 -18.19 1.15
CA LYS A 88 7.60 -19.58 0.77
C LYS A 88 6.11 -19.90 0.74
N ARG A 89 5.34 -19.39 1.71
CA ARG A 89 3.88 -19.57 1.78
C ARG A 89 3.16 -18.87 0.63
N MET A 90 3.60 -17.66 0.29
CA MET A 90 2.97 -16.87 -0.78
C MET A 90 3.30 -17.42 -2.18
N GLY A 91 4.43 -18.13 -2.34
CA GLY A 91 4.75 -18.82 -3.58
C GLY A 91 4.88 -17.86 -4.77
N TRP A 92 5.41 -16.67 -4.50
CA TRP A 92 5.67 -15.64 -5.52
C TRP A 92 6.48 -16.25 -6.68
N ARG A 93 6.16 -15.88 -7.92
CA ARG A 93 6.87 -16.34 -9.12
C ARG A 93 7.93 -15.35 -9.59
#